data_AF-A0A2H8TNS4-F1
#
_entry.id   AF-A0A2H8TNS4-F1
#
_cell.length_a   1.000
_cell.length_b   1.000
_cell.length_c   1.000
_cell.angle_alpha   90.00
_cell.angle_beta   90.00
_cell.angle_gamma   90.00
#
_symmetry.space_group_name_H-M   'P 1'
#
loop_
_entity.id
_entity.type
_entity.pdbx_description
1 polymer ?
#
loop_
_entity_poly.entity_id
_entity_poly.type
_entity_poly.pdbx_seq_one_letter_code
_entity_poly.pdbx_strand_id
1 'polypeptide(L)'
;YFWGETWRNSWYVAVLLRYVLTLNGIWLINSAAHAWGGKPYDRSIKPTQNLGVAIMSVGEGWHNYHHVFPQDYKAAELGNYKFNFTTAFIDLFAKIRWAYDLKTVSTELVHQRVLRTGQIQSRKDPEPISEGWVEKYFLWLHCIIKRILS
;
A
#
# COMPACT_ATOMS: atom_id res chain seq x y z
N TYR A 1 20.28 21.19 -16.21
CA TYR A 1 19.86 22.53 -16.68
C TYR A 1 19.48 23.44 -15.50
N PHE A 2 18.51 23.06 -14.64
CA PHE A 2 17.98 23.95 -13.60
C PHE A 2 18.88 24.24 -12.38
N TRP A 3 19.80 23.34 -12.01
CA TRP A 3 20.66 23.54 -10.82
C TRP A 3 22.10 23.03 -10.99
N GLY A 4 22.59 22.99 -12.23
CA GLY A 4 24.00 22.64 -12.49
C GLY A 4 24.37 21.15 -12.38
N GLU A 5 23.39 20.24 -12.32
CA GLU A 5 23.66 18.79 -12.29
C GLU A 5 24.31 18.28 -13.58
N THR A 6 25.22 17.31 -13.45
CA THR A 6 25.88 16.68 -14.61
C THR A 6 24.89 15.82 -15.39
N TRP A 7 25.11 15.68 -16.71
CA TRP A 7 24.23 14.85 -17.54
C TRP A 7 24.23 13.38 -17.12
N ARG A 8 25.39 12.86 -16.67
CA ARG A 8 25.54 11.47 -16.20
C ARG A 8 24.70 11.21 -14.96
N ASN A 9 24.83 12.07 -13.94
CA ASN A 9 24.03 11.95 -12.71
C ASN A 9 22.54 12.10 -13.01
N SER A 10 22.18 13.05 -13.88
CA SER A 10 20.79 13.25 -14.31
C SER A 10 20.22 11.96 -14.93
N TRP A 11 20.98 11.30 -15.80
CA TRP A 11 20.53 10.07 -16.46
C TRP A 11 20.50 8.86 -15.51
N TYR A 12 21.61 8.56 -14.84
CA TYR A 12 21.70 7.34 -14.03
C TYR A 12 20.91 7.41 -12.73
N VAL A 13 20.91 8.57 -12.06
CA VAL A 13 20.26 8.72 -10.75
C VAL A 13 18.82 9.20 -10.92
N ALA A 14 18.64 10.39 -11.50
CA ALA A 14 17.32 11.03 -11.52
C ALA A 14 16.32 10.31 -12.46
N VAL A 15 16.80 9.65 -13.51
CA VAL A 15 15.96 8.88 -14.43
C VAL A 15 16.00 7.38 -14.08
N LEU A 16 17.13 6.70 -14.28
CA LEU A 16 17.18 5.24 -14.21
C LEU A 16 16.98 4.70 -12.79
N LEU A 17 17.76 5.17 -11.81
CA LEU A 17 17.62 4.70 -10.43
C LEU A 17 16.23 5.01 -9.88
N ARG A 18 15.73 6.24 -10.07
CA ARG A 18 14.36 6.60 -9.70
C ARG A 18 13.34 5.65 -10.31
N TYR A 19 13.42 5.40 -11.62
CA TYR A 19 12.50 4.52 -12.32
C TYR A 19 12.52 3.09 -11.77
N VAL A 20 13.71 2.53 -11.54
CA VAL A 20 13.88 1.18 -10.97
C VAL A 20 13.30 1.12 -9.56
N LEU A 21 13.57 2.10 -8.70
CA LEU A 21 13.03 2.15 -7.34
C LEU A 21 11.50 2.26 -7.34
N THR A 22 10.93 3.13 -8.19
CA THR A 22 9.48 3.26 -8.34
C THR A 22 8.84 1.95 -8.81
N LEU A 23 9.43 1.30 -9.82
CA LEU A 23 8.91 0.05 -10.37
C LEU A 23 8.93 -1.09 -9.33
N ASN A 24 10.03 -1.21 -8.59
CA ASN A 24 10.14 -2.19 -7.50
C ASN A 24 9.15 -1.89 -6.37
N GLY A 25 8.92 -0.61 -6.05
CA GLY A 25 7.89 -0.20 -5.08
C GLY A 25 6.49 -0.61 -5.51
N ILE A 26 6.14 -0.51 -6.80
CA ILE A 26 4.85 -0.96 -7.33
C ILE A 26 4.74 -2.50 -7.29
N TRP A 27 5.79 -3.22 -7.70
CA TRP A 27 5.78 -4.68 -7.68
C TRP A 27 5.70 -5.27 -6.29
N LEU A 28 6.24 -4.58 -5.29
CA LEU A 28 6.12 -4.95 -3.88
C LEU A 28 4.66 -5.08 -3.42
N ILE A 29 3.77 -4.22 -3.92
CA ILE A 29 2.35 -4.28 -3.59
C ILE A 29 1.77 -5.60 -4.13
N ASN A 30 2.09 -5.94 -5.38
CA ASN A 30 1.58 -7.14 -6.05
C ASN A 30 2.15 -8.44 -5.48
N SER A 31 3.37 -8.42 -4.94
CA SER A 31 3.98 -9.61 -4.34
C SER A 31 3.69 -9.67 -2.85
N ALA A 32 4.18 -8.69 -2.13
CA ALA A 32 4.45 -8.82 -0.72
C ALA A 32 3.22 -8.42 0.13
N ALA A 33 2.35 -7.51 -0.38
CA ALA A 33 1.03 -7.26 0.21
C ALA A 33 0.01 -8.38 -0.07
N HIS A 34 0.30 -9.30 -0.99
CA HIS A 34 -0.52 -10.50 -1.24
C HIS A 34 0.00 -11.73 -0.51
N ALA A 35 1.26 -11.71 -0.07
CA ALA A 35 1.90 -12.84 0.59
C ALA A 35 1.91 -12.73 2.12
N TRP A 36 1.96 -11.52 2.68
CA TRP A 36 2.27 -11.36 4.09
C TRP A 36 1.62 -10.11 4.71
N GLY A 37 0.77 -10.34 5.71
CA GLY A 37 0.06 -9.31 6.46
C GLY A 37 -1.23 -9.88 7.07
N GLY A 38 -2.01 -9.02 7.74
CA GLY A 38 -3.30 -9.40 8.32
C GLY A 38 -4.43 -9.37 7.30
N LYS A 39 -5.52 -10.11 7.54
CA LYS A 39 -6.74 -10.06 6.69
C LYS A 39 -8.01 -9.69 7.49
N PRO A 40 -8.07 -8.47 8.04
CA PRO A 40 -9.15 -8.08 8.95
C PRO A 40 -10.53 -8.00 8.29
N TYR A 41 -10.64 -7.74 6.97
CA TYR A 41 -11.94 -7.58 6.30
C TYR A 41 -12.42 -8.85 5.59
N ASP A 42 -11.50 -9.56 4.93
CA ASP A 42 -11.82 -10.82 4.27
C ASP A 42 -10.61 -11.75 4.23
N ARG A 43 -10.71 -12.87 4.95
CA ARG A 43 -9.68 -13.91 5.01
C ARG A 43 -9.67 -14.86 3.82
N SER A 44 -10.76 -14.90 3.04
CA SER A 44 -10.92 -15.82 1.91
C SER A 44 -10.13 -15.38 0.67
N ILE A 45 -9.80 -14.09 0.59
CA ILE A 45 -9.03 -13.51 -0.51
C ILE A 45 -7.54 -13.45 -0.16
N LYS A 46 -6.67 -13.37 -1.17
CA LYS A 46 -5.21 -13.27 -0.99
C LYS A 46 -4.68 -11.95 -0.38
N PRO A 47 -5.16 -10.74 -0.75
CA PRO A 47 -4.56 -9.48 -0.33
C PRO A 47 -4.62 -9.28 1.19
N THR A 48 -3.60 -8.63 1.73
CA THR A 48 -3.38 -8.43 3.17
C THR A 48 -3.18 -6.96 3.50
N GLN A 49 -3.44 -6.57 4.75
CA GLN A 49 -2.99 -5.30 5.32
C GLN A 49 -1.53 -5.43 5.77
N ASN A 50 -0.69 -4.51 5.32
CA ASN A 50 0.72 -4.47 5.69
C ASN A 50 1.19 -3.00 5.81
N LEU A 51 1.47 -2.57 7.05
CA LEU A 51 1.91 -1.21 7.34
C LEU A 51 3.28 -0.88 6.71
N GLY A 52 4.19 -1.86 6.64
CA GLY A 52 5.49 -1.70 5.98
C GLY A 52 5.34 -1.45 4.48
N VAL A 53 4.46 -2.19 3.81
CA VAL A 53 4.05 -1.90 2.42
C VAL A 53 3.47 -0.49 2.35
N ALA A 54 2.56 -0.12 3.24
CA ALA A 54 1.89 1.18 3.20
C ALA A 54 2.90 2.33 3.24
N ILE A 55 3.94 2.22 4.08
CA ILE A 55 5.02 3.21 4.16
C ILE A 55 5.82 3.26 2.86
N MET A 56 6.26 2.11 2.32
CA MET A 56 7.10 2.08 1.11
C MET A 56 6.33 2.43 -0.18
N SER A 57 5.02 2.21 -0.19
CA SER A 57 4.14 2.45 -1.33
C SER A 57 3.26 3.70 -1.19
N VAL A 58 3.51 4.54 -0.17
CA VAL A 58 2.83 5.83 0.00
C VAL A 58 1.31 5.69 0.23
N GLY A 59 0.85 4.56 0.76
CA GLY A 59 -0.54 4.34 1.18
C GLY A 59 -1.22 3.09 0.63
N GLU A 60 -0.58 2.37 -0.27
CA GLU A 60 -1.18 1.19 -0.94
C GLU A 60 -1.10 -0.11 -0.12
N GLY A 61 -0.62 -0.04 1.12
CA GLY A 61 -0.50 -1.22 2.00
C GLY A 61 -1.81 -1.65 2.67
N TRP A 62 -2.89 -0.89 2.49
CA TRP A 62 -4.23 -1.23 2.95
C TRP A 62 -4.97 -2.14 1.94
N HIS A 63 -4.25 -3.14 1.43
CA HIS A 63 -4.66 -3.92 0.28
C HIS A 63 -5.82 -4.89 0.55
N ASN A 64 -5.97 -5.43 1.77
CA ASN A 64 -7.15 -6.24 2.12
C ASN A 64 -8.43 -5.38 2.11
N TYR A 65 -8.36 -4.14 2.60
CA TYR A 65 -9.50 -3.21 2.55
C TYR A 65 -9.83 -2.84 1.10
N HIS A 66 -8.82 -2.41 0.33
CA HIS A 66 -8.99 -1.98 -1.05
C HIS A 66 -9.67 -3.03 -1.93
N HIS A 67 -9.29 -4.31 -1.79
CA HIS A 67 -9.91 -5.39 -2.57
C HIS A 67 -11.33 -5.76 -2.10
N VAL A 68 -11.67 -5.50 -0.84
CA VAL A 68 -13.01 -5.75 -0.31
C VAL A 68 -13.97 -4.60 -0.65
N PHE A 69 -13.45 -3.37 -0.71
CA PHE A 69 -14.22 -2.15 -0.95
C PHE A 69 -13.60 -1.32 -2.08
N PRO A 70 -13.58 -1.83 -3.32
CA PRO A 70 -12.91 -1.17 -4.45
C PRO A 70 -13.52 0.19 -4.83
N GLN A 71 -14.76 0.46 -4.40
CA GLN A 71 -15.45 1.72 -4.62
C GLN A 71 -15.05 2.84 -3.64
N ASP A 72 -14.36 2.53 -2.54
CA ASP A 72 -13.96 3.54 -1.57
C ASP A 72 -12.76 4.34 -2.10
N TYR A 73 -12.94 5.66 -2.27
CA TYR A 73 -11.89 6.53 -2.79
C TYR A 73 -10.64 6.60 -1.91
N LYS A 74 -10.76 6.31 -0.61
CA LYS A 74 -9.65 6.33 0.34
C LYS A 74 -8.77 5.09 0.24
N ALA A 75 -9.32 3.99 -0.29
CA ALA A 75 -8.70 2.66 -0.28
C ALA A 75 -8.22 2.18 1.11
N ALA A 76 -8.70 2.79 2.20
CA ALA A 76 -8.32 2.48 3.58
C ALA A 76 -9.46 2.84 4.55
N GLU A 77 -9.62 2.05 5.62
CA GLU A 77 -10.71 2.24 6.60
C GLU A 77 -10.52 3.49 7.48
N LEU A 78 -9.28 3.85 7.83
CA LEU A 78 -9.00 4.86 8.86
C LEU A 78 -8.59 6.21 8.25
N GLY A 79 -9.49 7.19 8.38
CA GLY A 79 -9.35 8.58 7.91
C GLY A 79 -8.31 9.45 8.63
N ASN A 80 -7.33 8.86 9.32
CA ASN A 80 -6.29 9.60 10.04
C ASN A 80 -5.11 10.00 9.15
N TYR A 81 -5.22 9.82 7.82
CA TYR A 81 -4.14 9.96 6.83
C TYR A 81 -2.85 9.21 7.17
N LYS A 82 -2.84 8.31 8.15
CA LYS A 82 -1.64 7.59 8.59
C LYS A 82 -1.11 6.79 7.41
N PHE A 83 -0.04 7.31 6.82
CA PHE A 83 0.63 6.77 5.65
C PHE A 83 -0.22 6.71 4.37
N ASN A 84 -1.36 7.41 4.28
CA ASN A 84 -2.21 7.48 3.08
C ASN A 84 -2.18 8.89 2.48
N PHE A 85 -1.07 9.21 1.82
CA PHE A 85 -0.85 10.52 1.21
C PHE A 85 -1.73 10.75 -0.02
N THR A 86 -2.09 9.68 -0.74
CA THR A 86 -3.01 9.73 -1.88
C THR A 86 -4.37 10.30 -1.48
N THR A 87 -4.94 9.86 -0.35
CA THR A 87 -6.21 10.41 0.15
C THR A 87 -6.09 11.89 0.51
N ALA A 88 -4.99 12.30 1.15
CA ALA A 88 -4.75 13.72 1.46
C ALA A 88 -4.66 14.58 0.19
N PHE A 89 -4.03 14.05 -0.86
CA PHE A 89 -3.97 14.71 -2.16
C PHE A 89 -5.37 14.83 -2.80
N ILE A 90 -6.17 13.76 -2.78
CA ILE A 90 -7.55 13.81 -3.31
C ILE A 90 -8.40 14.82 -2.52
N ASP A 91 -8.29 14.83 -1.19
CA ASP A 91 -9.05 15.75 -0.33
C ASP A 91 -8.64 17.22 -0.55
N LEU A 92 -7.37 17.49 -0.85
CA LEU A 92 -6.91 18.82 -1.27
C LEU A 92 -7.62 19.26 -2.56
N PHE A 93 -7.73 18.36 -3.55
CA PHE A 93 -8.39 18.65 -4.82
C PHE A 93 -9.91 18.76 -4.67
N ALA A 94 -10.49 18.01 -3.74
CA ALA A 94 -11.90 18.15 -3.37
C ALA A 94 -12.18 19.52 -2.72
N LYS A 95 -11.25 20.01 -1.88
CA LYS A 95 -11.36 21.32 -1.24
C LYS A 95 -11.38 22.47 -2.24
N ILE A 96 -10.60 22.37 -3.32
CA ILE A 96 -10.62 23.34 -4.44
C ILE A 96 -11.66 23.00 -5.53
N ARG A 97 -12.54 22.02 -5.26
CA ARG A 97 -13.63 21.57 -6.15
C ARG A 97 -13.19 20.98 -7.50
N TRP A 98 -11.95 20.52 -7.59
CA TRP A 98 -11.45 19.80 -8.76
C TRP A 98 -11.81 18.31 -8.71
N ALA A 99 -12.04 17.77 -7.51
CA ALA A 99 -12.62 16.45 -7.30
C ALA A 99 -13.99 16.56 -6.62
N TYR A 100 -14.92 15.68 -6.97
CA TYR A 100 -16.28 15.63 -6.46
C TYR A 100 -16.81 14.19 -6.50
N ASP A 101 -17.98 13.95 -5.89
CA ASP A 101 -18.61 12.62 -5.78
C ASP A 101 -17.69 11.53 -5.20
N LEU A 102 -16.92 11.89 -4.15
CA LEU A 102 -16.03 10.97 -3.47
C LEU A 102 -16.83 9.89 -2.72
N LYS A 103 -16.76 8.66 -3.21
CA LYS A 103 -17.49 7.52 -2.65
C LYS A 103 -16.74 6.90 -1.48
N THR A 104 -17.41 6.75 -0.34
CA THR A 104 -16.85 6.05 0.83
C THR A 104 -17.84 5.02 1.35
N VAL A 105 -17.32 3.95 1.94
CA VAL A 105 -18.12 2.87 2.51
C VAL A 105 -18.50 3.19 3.95
N SER A 106 -19.76 2.94 4.30
CA SER A 106 -20.24 3.19 5.66
C SER A 106 -19.56 2.27 6.68
N THR A 107 -19.28 2.81 7.86
CA THR A 107 -18.64 2.06 8.96
C THR A 107 -19.44 0.83 9.37
N GLU A 108 -20.76 0.89 9.28
CA GLU A 108 -21.65 -0.25 9.52
C GLU A 108 -21.41 -1.37 8.51
N LEU A 109 -21.34 -1.05 7.21
CA LEU A 109 -21.10 -2.04 6.17
C LEU A 109 -19.71 -2.68 6.32
N VAL A 110 -18.71 -1.88 6.66
CA VAL A 110 -17.36 -2.38 6.99
C VAL A 110 -17.43 -3.35 8.18
N HIS A 111 -18.09 -2.95 9.26
CA HIS A 111 -18.23 -3.77 10.46
C HIS A 111 -18.93 -5.11 10.16
N GLN A 112 -20.05 -5.08 9.44
CA GLN A 112 -20.76 -6.30 9.03
C GLN A 112 -19.89 -7.21 8.15
N ARG A 113 -19.04 -6.64 7.28
CA ARG A 113 -18.10 -7.43 6.47
C ARG A 113 -17.02 -8.09 7.34
N VAL A 114 -16.42 -7.35 8.26
CA VAL A 114 -15.43 -7.88 9.22
C VAL A 114 -16.03 -9.02 10.04
N LEU A 115 -17.23 -8.87 10.57
CA LEU A 115 -17.91 -9.93 11.33
C LEU A 115 -18.18 -11.19 10.48
N ARG A 116 -18.50 -11.01 9.19
CA ARG A 116 -18.85 -12.11 8.29
C ARG A 116 -17.62 -12.86 7.74
N THR A 117 -16.59 -12.13 7.32
CA THR A 117 -15.46 -12.69 6.54
C THR A 117 -14.09 -12.35 7.10
N GLY A 118 -13.99 -11.45 8.08
CA GLY A 118 -12.72 -11.05 8.67
C GLY A 118 -12.01 -12.18 9.39
N GLN A 119 -10.68 -12.14 9.40
CA GLN A 119 -9.90 -12.88 10.39
C GLN A 119 -10.09 -12.17 11.74
N ILE A 120 -10.89 -12.77 12.62
CA ILE A 120 -11.16 -12.23 13.96
C ILE A 120 -9.84 -12.10 14.73
N GLN A 121 -9.37 -10.87 14.91
CA GLN A 121 -8.60 -10.47 16.08
C GLN A 121 -9.46 -9.44 16.82
N SER A 122 -9.56 -9.56 18.14
CA SER A 122 -10.37 -8.66 18.92
C SER A 122 -9.93 -7.22 18.66
N ARG A 123 -10.84 -6.24 18.75
CA ARG A 123 -10.53 -4.79 18.59
C ARG A 123 -9.39 -4.28 19.50
N LYS A 124 -8.92 -5.10 20.46
CA LYS A 124 -7.87 -4.81 21.42
C LYS A 124 -6.46 -5.27 20.99
N ASP A 125 -6.35 -6.10 19.97
CA ASP A 125 -5.05 -6.57 19.52
C ASP A 125 -4.44 -5.52 18.58
N PRO A 126 -3.19 -5.06 18.80
CA PRO A 126 -2.53 -4.20 17.83
C PRO A 126 -2.60 -4.90 16.47
N GLU A 127 -2.87 -4.13 15.39
CA GLU A 127 -2.76 -4.65 14.02
C GLU A 127 -1.50 -5.52 13.95
N PRO A 128 -1.56 -6.74 13.39
CA PRO A 128 -0.38 -7.58 13.34
C PRO A 128 0.67 -6.84 12.52
N ILE A 129 1.56 -6.16 13.24
CA ILE A 129 2.79 -5.61 12.70
C ILE A 129 3.43 -6.81 12.07
N SER A 130 3.67 -6.74 10.77
CA SER A 130 4.25 -7.83 10.01
C SER A 130 5.70 -8.04 10.47
N GLU A 131 5.88 -8.66 11.63
CA GLU A 131 7.19 -8.95 12.18
C GLU A 131 7.97 -9.81 11.17
N GLY A 132 9.19 -9.38 10.86
CA GLY A 132 10.08 -10.07 9.92
C GLY A 132 9.75 -9.90 8.43
N TRP A 133 8.81 -9.03 8.03
CA TRP A 133 8.49 -8.85 6.61
C TRP A 133 9.63 -8.22 5.81
N VAL A 134 10.36 -7.30 6.43
CA VAL A 134 11.55 -6.69 5.82
C VAL A 134 12.61 -7.77 5.53
N GLU A 135 12.83 -8.69 6.45
CA GLU A 135 13.75 -9.83 6.28
C GLU A 135 13.27 -10.78 5.18
N LYS A 136 11.97 -11.13 5.19
CA LYS A 136 11.35 -11.96 4.12
C LYS A 136 11.41 -11.28 2.76
N TYR A 137 11.29 -9.95 2.73
CA TYR A 137 11.43 -9.16 1.51
C TYR A 137 12.86 -9.17 0.99
N PHE A 138 13.87 -8.93 1.84
CA PHE A 138 15.27 -9.00 1.42
C PHE A 138 15.65 -10.41 0.94
N LEU A 139 15.15 -11.46 1.58
CA LEU A 139 15.30 -12.84 1.13
C LEU A 139 14.65 -13.06 -0.25
N TRP A 140 13.42 -12.60 -0.45
CA TRP A 140 12.72 -12.69 -1.73
C TRP A 140 13.42 -11.92 -2.85
N LEU A 141 13.85 -10.69 -2.57
CA LEU A 141 14.58 -9.84 -3.51
C LEU A 141 15.90 -10.49 -3.91
N HIS A 142 16.64 -11.04 -2.94
CA HIS A 142 17.86 -11.82 -3.19
C HIS A 142 17.56 -13.04 -4.06
N CYS A 143 16.50 -13.81 -3.78
CA CYS A 143 16.10 -14.95 -4.61
C CYS A 143 15.76 -14.55 -6.05
N ILE A 144 15.05 -13.44 -6.25
CA ILE A 144 14.72 -12.93 -7.59
C ILE A 144 15.96 -12.45 -8.33
N ILE A 145 16.79 -11.64 -7.68
CA ILE A 145 18.04 -11.15 -8.28
C ILE A 145 18.94 -12.32 -8.68
N LYS A 146 19.08 -13.34 -7.82
CA LYS A 146 19.82 -14.56 -8.16
C LYS A 146 19.24 -15.28 -9.37
N ARG A 147 17.92 -15.31 -9.53
CA ARG A 147 17.24 -15.98 -10.65
C ARG A 147 17.28 -15.19 -11.95
N ILE A 148 17.42 -13.87 -11.89
CA ILE A 148 17.57 -12.99 -13.06
C ILE A 148 19.03 -12.98 -13.54
N LEU A 149 19.99 -13.12 -12.63
CA LEU A 149 21.43 -13.08 -12.92
C LEU A 149 22.04 -14.46 -13.24
N SER A 150 21.25 -15.54 -13.18
CA SER A 150 21.62 -16.91 -13.58
C SER A 150 21.04 -17.27 -14.94
#